data_AF-A0A7V8NT54-F1
#
_entry.id   AF-A0A7V8NT54-F1
#
_cell.length_a   1.000
_cell.length_b   1.000
_cell.length_c   1.000
_cell.angle_alpha   90.00
_cell.angle_beta   90.00
_cell.angle_gamma   90.00
#
_symmetry.space_group_name_H-M   'P 1'
#
loop_
_entity.id
_entity.type
_entity.pdbx_description
1 polymer ?
#
loop_
_entity_poly.entity_id
_entity_poly.type
_entity_poly.pdbx_seq_one_letter_code
_entity_poly.pdbx_strand_id
1 'polypeptide(L)'
;MERNQSGKYCVRLRVYYPRHAWTLNVYFLAGSFDRSMKKLEEALDFLQRQEEKLWFWGVDRADDMGFSAEFLKEAGMKLDRRMDFPKRATSVTLAPEREVPASVLGPMRRGLAEAVDLVRAAAAGD
;
A
#
# COMPACT_ATOMS: atom_id res chain seq x y z
N MET A 1 -8.12 4.11 0.96
CA MET A 1 -8.61 2.85 0.36
C MET A 1 -9.97 3.15 -0.23
N GLU A 2 -10.23 2.74 -1.46
CA GLU A 2 -11.46 3.08 -2.20
C GLU A 2 -11.94 1.87 -2.99
N ARG A 3 -13.23 1.80 -3.33
CA ARG A 3 -13.72 0.79 -4.28
C ARG A 3 -13.58 1.30 -5.70
N ASN A 4 -13.10 0.45 -6.60
CA ASN A 4 -13.09 0.75 -8.02
C ASN A 4 -14.46 0.45 -8.66
N GLN A 5 -14.61 0.76 -9.95
CA GLN A 5 -15.84 0.53 -10.72
C GLN A 5 -16.28 -0.94 -10.78
N SER A 6 -15.36 -1.89 -10.57
CA SER A 6 -15.65 -3.33 -10.48
C SER A 6 -15.94 -3.81 -9.06
N GLY A 7 -16.13 -2.89 -8.12
CA GLY A 7 -16.44 -3.19 -6.71
C GLY A 7 -15.27 -3.72 -5.89
N LYS A 8 -14.07 -3.83 -6.45
CA LYS A 8 -12.86 -4.27 -5.74
C LYS A 8 -12.28 -3.11 -4.94
N TYR A 9 -11.75 -3.44 -3.76
CA TYR A 9 -10.98 -2.50 -2.95
C TYR A 9 -9.63 -2.23 -3.62
N CYS A 10 -9.38 -0.97 -3.96
CA CYS A 10 -8.09 -0.43 -4.35
C CYS A 10 -7.39 0.11 -3.10
N VAL A 11 -6.34 -0.60 -2.68
CA VAL A 11 -5.46 -0.20 -1.58
C VAL A 11 -4.23 0.43 -2.19
N ARG A 12 -3.94 1.67 -1.79
CA ARG A 12 -2.80 2.45 -2.27
C ARG A 12 -1.89 2.74 -1.10
N LEU A 13 -0.59 2.54 -1.27
CA LEU A 13 0.43 2.77 -0.27
C LEU A 13 1.46 3.75 -0.82
N ARG A 14 1.82 4.72 0.02
CA ARG A 14 2.97 5.59 -0.18
C ARG A 14 3.97 5.26 0.92
N VAL A 15 5.08 4.64 0.56
CA VAL A 15 6.11 4.20 1.49
C VAL A 15 7.28 5.15 1.40
N TYR A 16 7.67 5.73 2.52
CA TYR A 16 8.86 6.57 2.62
C TYR A 16 9.97 5.78 3.31
N TYR A 17 11.09 5.62 2.61
CA TYR A 17 12.30 4.95 3.10
C TYR A 17 13.34 5.99 3.52
N PRO A 18 13.50 6.25 4.83
CA PRO A 18 14.31 7.36 5.31
C PRO A 18 15.81 7.16 5.06
N ARG A 19 16.30 5.91 5.00
CA ARG A 19 17.70 5.58 4.74
C ARG A 19 18.19 6.12 3.40
N HIS A 20 17.30 6.11 2.40
CA HIS A 20 17.61 6.50 1.03
C HIS A 20 16.87 7.77 0.58
N ALA A 21 16.15 8.44 1.48
CA ALA A 21 15.26 9.58 1.18
C ALA A 21 14.33 9.32 -0.03
N TRP A 22 13.84 8.07 -0.17
CA TRP A 22 13.11 7.61 -1.34
C TRP A 22 11.65 7.32 -1.02
N THR A 23 10.77 7.62 -1.96
CA THR A 23 9.33 7.30 -1.86
C THR A 23 8.92 6.31 -2.93
N LEU A 24 8.36 5.17 -2.50
CA LEU A 24 7.76 4.16 -3.37
C LEU A 24 6.23 4.21 -3.25
N ASN A 25 5.56 4.43 -4.37
CA ASN A 25 4.09 4.35 -4.45
C ASN A 25 3.68 3.01 -5.08
N VAL A 26 2.85 2.24 -4.37
CA VAL A 26 2.33 0.95 -4.86
C VAL A 26 0.84 0.81 -4.58
N TYR A 27 0.20 -0.10 -5.28
CA TYR A 27 -1.19 -0.45 -5.04
C TYR A 27 -1.46 -1.93 -5.30
N PHE A 28 -2.55 -2.43 -4.72
CA PHE A 28 -3.12 -3.73 -5.06
C PHE A 28 -4.65 -3.68 -5.03
N LEU A 29 -5.28 -4.73 -5.58
CA LEU A 29 -6.73 -4.89 -5.60
C LEU A 29 -7.14 -6.12 -4.78
N ALA A 30 -8.21 -6.00 -4.00
CA ALA A 30 -8.77 -7.12 -3.25
C ALA A 30 -10.31 -7.14 -3.35
N GLY A 31 -10.89 -8.35 -3.32
CA GLY A 31 -12.33 -8.55 -3.49
C GLY A 31 -13.17 -8.23 -2.25
N SER A 32 -12.55 -8.15 -1.07
CA SER A 32 -13.23 -7.83 0.18
C SER A 32 -12.33 -7.02 1.10
N PHE A 33 -12.92 -6.39 2.12
CA PHE A 33 -12.16 -5.63 3.11
C PHE A 33 -11.19 -6.53 3.88
N ASP A 34 -11.62 -7.69 4.37
CA ASP A 34 -10.74 -8.60 5.11
C ASP A 34 -9.58 -9.14 4.25
N ARG A 35 -9.84 -9.45 2.97
CA ARG A 35 -8.77 -9.80 2.02
C ARG A 35 -7.83 -8.61 1.78
N SER A 36 -8.36 -7.39 1.80
CA SER A 36 -7.54 -6.18 1.70
C SER A 36 -6.62 -6.02 2.90
N MET A 37 -7.12 -6.27 4.12
CA MET A 37 -6.35 -6.15 5.35
C MET A 37 -5.27 -7.22 5.44
N LYS A 38 -5.60 -8.47 5.16
CA LYS A 38 -4.60 -9.55 5.10
C LYS A 38 -3.51 -9.23 4.06
N LYS A 39 -3.90 -8.78 2.87
CA LYS A 39 -2.92 -8.43 1.83
C LYS A 39 -2.08 -7.22 2.19
N LEU A 40 -2.64 -6.27 2.94
CA LEU A 40 -1.92 -5.11 3.46
C LEU A 40 -0.84 -5.54 4.45
N GLU A 41 -1.12 -6.47 5.35
CA GLU A 41 -0.13 -7.04 6.28
C GLU A 41 1.04 -7.70 5.52
N GLU A 42 0.74 -8.58 4.56
CA GLU A 42 1.74 -9.21 3.70
C GLU A 42 2.56 -8.18 2.91
N ALA A 43 1.90 -7.14 2.38
CA ALA A 43 2.55 -6.07 1.64
C ALA A 43 3.52 -5.29 2.53
N LEU A 44 3.10 -4.93 3.76
CA LEU A 44 3.95 -4.21 4.70
C LEU A 44 5.17 -5.03 5.12
N ASP A 45 5.01 -6.33 5.37
CA ASP A 45 6.14 -7.21 5.68
C ASP A 45 7.13 -7.30 4.50
N PHE A 46 6.62 -7.51 3.28
CA PHE A 46 7.45 -7.54 2.07
C PHE A 46 8.20 -6.23 1.84
N LEU A 47 7.51 -5.09 1.90
CA LEU A 47 8.09 -3.77 1.64
C LEU A 47 9.18 -3.40 2.64
N GLN A 48 9.06 -3.83 3.90
CA GLN A 48 10.10 -3.63 4.91
C GLN A 48 11.31 -4.53 4.67
N ARG A 49 11.09 -5.81 4.38
CA ARG A 49 12.19 -6.79 4.22
C ARG A 49 12.98 -6.61 2.92
N GLN A 50 12.39 -5.98 1.91
CA GLN A 50 13.00 -5.83 0.60
C GLN A 50 13.39 -4.38 0.28
N GLU A 51 13.48 -3.48 1.27
CA GLU A 51 13.83 -2.06 1.07
C GLU A 51 15.07 -1.88 0.18
N GLU A 52 16.18 -2.54 0.51
CA GLU A 52 17.46 -2.38 -0.21
C GLU A 52 17.35 -2.81 -1.67
N LYS A 53 16.69 -3.95 -1.93
CA LYS A 53 16.45 -4.43 -3.31
C LYS A 53 15.53 -3.48 -4.05
N LEU A 54 14.42 -3.07 -3.44
CA LEU A 54 13.46 -2.16 -4.06
C LEU A 54 14.11 -0.81 -4.39
N TRP A 55 14.96 -0.29 -3.52
CA TRP A 55 15.71 0.94 -3.76
C TRP A 55 16.71 0.78 -4.90
N PHE A 56 17.53 -0.27 -4.87
CA PHE A 56 18.55 -0.55 -5.90
C PHE A 56 17.93 -0.62 -7.30
N TRP A 57 16.81 -1.33 -7.45
CA TRP A 57 16.13 -1.47 -8.75
C TRP A 57 15.17 -0.31 -9.07
N GLY A 58 14.74 0.46 -8.07
CA GLY A 58 13.78 1.54 -8.22
C GLY A 58 14.41 2.91 -8.49
N VAL A 59 15.67 3.10 -8.09
CA VAL A 59 16.38 4.39 -8.15
C VAL A 59 17.73 4.27 -8.87
N ASP A 60 18.54 3.26 -8.56
CA ASP A 60 19.94 3.16 -9.04
C ASP A 60 20.02 2.68 -10.51
N ARG A 61 18.96 2.05 -11.02
CA ARG A 61 18.81 1.63 -12.43
C ARG A 61 17.53 2.18 -13.06
N ALA A 62 17.42 3.50 -13.16
CA ALA A 62 16.25 4.18 -13.74
C ALA A 62 15.81 3.66 -15.13
N ASP A 63 16.71 3.02 -15.89
CA ASP A 63 16.41 2.41 -17.19
C ASP A 63 15.80 0.99 -17.11
N ASP A 64 15.77 0.35 -15.92
CA ASP A 64 15.24 -1.01 -15.73
C ASP A 64 14.16 -1.08 -14.64
N MET A 65 13.19 -0.17 -14.71
CA MET A 65 11.97 -0.21 -13.89
C MET A 65 11.11 -1.48 -14.13
N GLY A 66 11.46 -2.30 -15.12
CA GLY A 66 10.80 -3.56 -15.44
C GLY A 66 10.99 -4.62 -14.34
N PHE A 67 12.22 -4.76 -13.82
CA PHE A 67 12.50 -5.73 -12.76
C PHE A 67 11.77 -5.39 -11.45
N SER A 68 11.78 -4.13 -11.03
CA SER A 68 11.01 -3.66 -9.87
C SER A 68 9.51 -3.92 -10.02
N ALA A 69 8.96 -3.77 -11.22
CA ALA A 69 7.55 -4.01 -11.50
C ALA A 69 7.19 -5.50 -11.43
N GLU A 70 8.03 -6.39 -11.96
CA GLU A 70 7.84 -7.84 -11.86
C GLU A 70 8.03 -8.34 -10.42
N PHE A 71 9.02 -7.82 -9.69
CA PHE A 71 9.24 -8.15 -8.29
C PHE A 71 8.07 -7.74 -7.39
N LEU A 72 7.49 -6.56 -7.61
CA LEU A 72 6.26 -6.14 -6.93
C LEU A 72 5.07 -7.02 -7.31
N LYS A 73 4.99 -7.45 -8.57
CA LYS A 73 3.91 -8.30 -9.09
C LYS A 73 3.94 -9.71 -8.50
N GLU A 74 5.12 -10.28 -8.23
CA GLU A 74 5.27 -11.52 -7.46
C GLU A 74 4.66 -11.39 -6.06
N ALA A 75 4.81 -10.23 -5.42
CA ALA A 75 4.17 -9.90 -4.17
C ALA A 75 2.68 -9.49 -4.32
N GLY A 76 2.11 -9.53 -5.53
CA GLY A 76 0.72 -9.16 -5.81
C GLY A 76 0.46 -7.66 -5.77
N MET A 77 1.50 -6.83 -5.87
CA MET A 77 1.44 -5.37 -5.91
C MET A 77 1.83 -4.84 -7.29
N LYS A 78 1.52 -3.58 -7.54
CA LYS A 78 1.92 -2.86 -8.75
C LYS A 78 2.40 -1.47 -8.40
N LEU A 79 3.30 -0.92 -9.21
CA LEU A 79 3.68 0.49 -9.12
C LEU A 79 2.46 1.38 -9.31
N ASP A 80 2.30 2.35 -8.42
CA ASP A 80 1.24 3.34 -8.52
C ASP A 80 1.77 4.60 -9.22
N ARG A 81 1.48 4.69 -10.52
CA ARG A 81 1.89 5.81 -11.39
C ARG A 81 0.88 6.95 -11.44
N ARG A 82 -0.21 6.87 -10.67
CA ARG A 82 -1.23 7.94 -10.63
C ARG A 82 -0.64 9.15 -9.92
N MET A 83 -0.85 10.33 -10.49
CA MET A 83 -0.35 11.60 -9.96
C MET A 83 -0.98 11.95 -8.60
N ASP A 84 -2.28 11.70 -8.45
CA ASP A 84 -3.00 11.99 -7.22
C ASP A 84 -2.99 10.80 -6.27
N PHE A 85 -2.81 11.05 -4.98
CA PHE A 85 -3.00 10.06 -3.91
C PHE A 85 -4.30 10.34 -3.16
N PRO A 86 -5.00 9.34 -2.59
CA PRO A 86 -6.27 9.57 -1.90
C PRO A 86 -6.10 10.61 -0.79
N LYS A 87 -7.01 11.59 -0.76
CA LYS A 87 -7.00 12.68 0.24
C LYS A 87 -7.22 12.17 1.67
N ARG A 88 -7.83 10.99 1.82
CA ARG A 88 -8.01 10.30 3.10
C ARG A 88 -7.11 9.07 3.15
N ALA A 89 -6.13 9.11 4.03
CA ALA A 89 -5.17 8.04 4.26
C ALA A 89 -4.93 7.86 5.76
N THR A 90 -4.53 6.65 6.15
CA THR A 90 -3.95 6.37 7.46
C THR A 90 -2.45 6.22 7.30
N SER A 91 -1.68 6.66 8.29
CA SER A 91 -0.22 6.52 8.32
C SER A 91 0.20 5.58 9.43
N VAL A 92 1.25 4.80 9.18
CA VAL A 92 1.91 3.95 10.18
C VAL A 92 3.41 4.10 10.02
N THR A 93 4.14 3.99 11.12
CA THR A 93 5.60 3.91 11.12
C THR A 93 6.00 2.52 11.59
N LEU A 94 6.90 1.88 10.84
CA LEU A 94 7.33 0.51 11.08
C LEU A 94 8.85 0.49 11.18
N ALA A 95 9.38 -0.27 12.13
CA ALA A 95 10.81 -0.49 12.24
C ALA A 95 11.24 -1.53 11.18
N PRO A 96 12.36 -1.32 10.47
CA PRO A 96 12.85 -2.27 9.48
C PRO A 96 13.02 -3.68 10.05
N GLU A 97 12.80 -4.69 9.20
CA GLU A 97 13.11 -6.11 9.45
C GLU A 97 12.40 -6.76 10.66
N ARG A 98 11.38 -6.11 11.23
CA ARG A 98 10.55 -6.68 12.29
C ARG A 98 9.19 -7.08 11.72
N GLU A 99 8.61 -8.15 12.26
CA GLU A 99 7.20 -8.46 12.00
C GLU A 99 6.32 -7.26 12.35
N VAL A 100 5.31 -6.99 11.52
CA VAL A 100 4.39 -5.88 11.74
C VAL A 100 3.62 -6.13 13.04
N PRO A 101 3.79 -5.32 14.09
CA PRO A 101 3.15 -5.60 15.37
C PRO A 101 1.63 -5.46 15.25
N ALA A 102 0.89 -6.39 15.86
CA ALA A 102 -0.58 -6.33 15.91
C ALA A 102 -1.11 -5.00 16.50
N SER A 103 -0.34 -4.38 17.41
CA SER A 103 -0.64 -3.05 17.98
C SER A 103 -0.67 -1.94 16.94
N VAL A 104 0.02 -2.09 15.80
CA VAL A 104 -0.02 -1.15 14.67
C VAL A 104 -1.18 -1.48 13.73
N LEU A 105 -1.47 -2.76 13.53
CA LEU A 105 -2.50 -3.22 12.60
C LEU A 105 -3.93 -2.89 13.06
N GLY A 106 -4.20 -2.99 14.36
CA GLY A 106 -5.52 -2.71 14.93
C GLY A 106 -6.03 -1.29 14.64
N PRO A 107 -5.29 -0.23 15.02
CA PRO A 107 -5.64 1.16 14.69
C PRO A 107 -5.74 1.41 13.19
N MET A 108 -4.82 0.87 12.39
CA MET A 108 -4.83 1.00 10.93
C MET A 108 -6.10 0.41 10.32
N ARG A 109 -6.50 -0.79 10.76
CA ARG A 109 -7.74 -1.44 10.31
C ARG A 109 -8.96 -0.59 10.60
N ARG A 110 -9.07 -0.02 11.81
CA ARG A 110 -10.19 0.85 12.20
C ARG A 110 -10.24 2.12 11.35
N GLY A 111 -9.11 2.82 11.21
CA GLY A 111 -9.04 4.03 10.38
C GLY A 111 -9.38 3.77 8.91
N LEU A 112 -8.99 2.61 8.37
CA LEU A 112 -9.37 2.21 7.01
C LEU A 112 -10.87 1.86 6.89
N ALA A 113 -11.45 1.21 7.90
CA ALA A 113 -12.88 0.91 7.92
C ALA A 113 -13.71 2.20 7.96
N GLU A 114 -13.39 3.12 8.86
CA GLU A 114 -14.05 4.43 8.98
C GLU A 114 -13.95 5.23 7.67
N ALA A 115 -12.78 5.26 7.04
CA ALA A 115 -12.57 5.95 5.77
C ALA A 115 -13.44 5.36 4.63
N VAL A 116 -13.64 4.04 4.60
CA VAL A 116 -14.49 3.37 3.62
C VAL A 116 -15.96 3.64 3.89
N ASP A 117 -16.40 3.57 5.14
CA ASP A 117 -17.81 3.75 5.51
C ASP A 117 -18.28 5.19 5.29
N LEU A 118 -17.42 6.19 5.53
CA LEU A 118 -17.73 7.59 5.22
C LEU A 118 -17.92 7.84 3.72
N VAL A 119 -17.15 7.17 2.86
CA VAL A 119 -17.30 7.29 1.39
C VAL A 119 -18.62 6.64 0.95
N ARG A 120 -19.01 5.52 1.57
CA ARG A 120 -20.30 4.88 1.31
C ARG A 120 -21.48 5.74 1.75
N ALA A 121 -21.40 6.34 2.93
CA ALA A 121 -22.44 7.22 3.45
C ALA A 121 -22.64 8.45 2.55
N ALA A 122 -21.54 9.04 2.05
CA ALA A 122 -21.62 10.15 1.10
C ALA A 122 -22.24 9.75 -0.25
N ALA A 123 -21.97 8.54 -0.75
CA ALA A 123 -22.50 8.06 -2.03
C ALA A 123 -23.97 7.58 -1.97
N ALA A 124 -24.52 7.35 -0.78
CA ALA A 124 -25.90 6.92 -0.57
C ALA A 124 -26.86 8.06 -0.16
N GLY A 125 -26.32 9.28 0.00
CA GLY A 125 -27.08 10.48 0.39
C GLY A 125 -27.45 11.41 -0.76
N ASP A 126 -27.14 11.03 -2.00
CA ASP A 126 -27.64 11.63 -3.25
C ASP A 126 -28.76 10.75 -3.84
#